data_AF-A0A662HD80-F1
#
_entry.id   AF-A0A662HD80-F1
#
_cell.length_a   1.000
_cell.length_b   1.000
_cell.length_c   1.000
_cell.angle_alpha   90.00
_cell.angle_beta   90.00
_cell.angle_gamma   90.00
#
_symmetry.space_group_name_H-M   'P 1'
#
loop_
_entity.id
_entity.type
_entity.pdbx_description
1 polymer ?
#
loop_
_entity_poly.entity_id
_entity_poly.type
_entity_poly.pdbx_seq_one_letter_code
_entity_poly.pdbx_strand_id
1 'polypeptide(L)'
;MVPVFIAYPPLFLYHPVKIKITMNLKKMILLVVLNTLILLSPLNVSERSIVVVVAKGLLVSDPQLDEMMKSERFVEWRLIRGEFEYEDIKDASLIMFVKVNPAANLSQGEIKALVRWFKEGSKILWLAGDGDYGEGCLRQNDVNKVLESIGSALRIEHSSVRDPISNAGTPRRVLARPCKSSWMSILSKDVKNALFHNPGPIIALINSTYVRLEEKTPPNVLKVMCSSDYSSVADLNPPPPQAHVIGERGPLVLMAVEYIENAESIVVLTGSAPFNHFTGMYMPKISNPEIYSSLDEQGDILVRNLLLIGTNPDLLVSLMKTRLRLLSNEKKLSYLRERTSELLEKIDRMVLELKAREEEIDNLKTNLQKTVLELRNLRIRLNRLLNENNVLKIFIIVLVVIGFLLGLASGRIKFKK
;
A
#
# COMPACT_ATOMS: atom_id res chain seq x y z
N MET A 1 19.37 46.43 56.82
CA MET A 1 18.65 45.26 57.35
C MET A 1 17.66 44.80 56.29
N VAL A 2 17.66 43.62 55.68
CA VAL A 2 18.58 42.48 55.50
C VAL A 2 18.05 41.87 54.17
N PRO A 3 18.87 41.63 53.14
CA PRO A 3 18.40 40.95 51.94
C PRO A 3 18.37 39.43 52.17
N VAL A 4 17.26 38.81 51.79
CA VAL A 4 17.04 37.37 51.86
C VAL A 4 17.88 36.67 50.79
N PHE A 5 18.78 35.79 51.22
CA PHE A 5 19.53 34.87 50.38
C PHE A 5 18.64 33.71 49.95
N ILE A 6 18.49 33.50 48.65
CA ILE A 6 18.01 32.24 48.07
C ILE A 6 19.24 31.48 47.57
N ALA A 7 19.58 30.39 48.25
CA ALA A 7 20.67 29.49 47.88
C ALA A 7 20.22 28.54 46.77
N TYR A 8 20.96 28.50 45.67
CA TYR A 8 20.87 27.43 44.67
C TYR A 8 21.71 26.22 45.13
N PRO A 9 21.23 24.98 44.94
CA PRO A 9 22.05 23.79 45.16
C PRO A 9 23.06 23.56 44.01
N PRO A 10 24.15 22.82 44.27
CA PRO A 10 25.31 22.75 43.39
C PRO A 10 25.11 21.82 42.17
N LEU A 11 25.87 22.12 41.10
CA LEU A 11 26.05 21.31 39.91
C LEU A 11 26.34 19.84 40.25
N PHE A 12 25.51 18.93 39.75
CA PHE A 12 25.87 17.51 39.67
C PHE A 12 26.92 17.29 38.58
N LEU A 13 28.04 16.72 39.03
CA LEU A 13 29.15 16.24 38.23
C LEU A 13 28.71 15.20 37.19
N TYR A 14 29.09 15.44 35.93
CA TYR A 14 29.01 14.47 34.84
C TYR A 14 29.83 13.22 35.19
N HIS A 15 29.18 12.05 35.29
CA HIS A 15 29.87 10.77 35.22
C HIS A 15 30.25 10.48 33.76
N PRO A 16 31.53 10.24 33.42
CA PRO A 16 31.90 9.79 32.09
C PRO A 16 31.52 8.32 31.95
N VAL A 17 30.46 8.05 31.19
CA VAL A 17 30.20 6.70 30.66
C VAL A 17 31.31 6.36 29.68
N LYS A 18 32.27 5.53 30.10
CA LYS A 18 33.25 4.92 29.18
C LYS A 18 32.51 3.90 28.30
N ILE A 19 32.01 4.36 27.16
CA ILE A 19 31.53 3.48 26.09
C ILE A 19 32.76 2.79 25.50
N LYS A 20 32.94 1.51 25.81
CA LYS A 20 33.99 0.67 25.23
C LYS A 20 33.53 0.22 23.84
N ILE A 21 33.79 1.01 22.81
CA ILE A 21 33.52 0.63 21.42
C ILE A 21 34.61 -0.36 20.98
N THR A 22 34.38 -1.65 21.18
CA THR A 22 35.19 -2.69 20.51
C THR A 22 34.63 -2.89 19.10
N MET A 23 35.01 -2.01 18.17
CA MET A 23 34.77 -2.21 16.75
C MET A 23 35.79 -3.24 16.24
N ASN A 24 35.30 -4.35 15.68
CA ASN A 24 36.14 -5.39 15.08
C ASN A 24 37.00 -4.76 13.96
N LEU A 25 38.31 -5.00 13.95
CA LEU A 25 39.27 -4.46 12.98
C LEU A 25 38.81 -4.69 11.52
N LYS A 26 38.12 -5.81 11.25
CA LYS A 26 37.51 -6.08 9.93
C LYS A 26 36.40 -5.08 9.56
N LYS A 27 35.58 -4.65 10.52
CA LYS A 27 34.53 -3.64 10.31
C LYS A 27 35.11 -2.25 10.11
N MET A 28 36.22 -1.94 10.78
CA MET A 28 36.90 -0.66 10.60
C MET A 28 37.60 -0.59 9.24
N ILE A 29 38.27 -1.66 8.82
CA ILE A 29 38.86 -1.78 7.47
C ILE A 29 37.76 -1.70 6.41
N LEU A 30 36.63 -2.39 6.59
CA LEU A 30 35.51 -2.31 5.65
C LEU A 30 34.95 -0.88 5.54
N LEU A 31 34.79 -0.18 6.67
CA LEU A 31 34.30 1.20 6.70
C LEU A 31 35.30 2.18 6.06
N VAL A 32 36.60 1.99 6.29
CA VAL A 32 37.66 2.79 5.68
C VAL A 32 37.73 2.52 4.19
N VAL A 33 37.70 1.25 3.76
CA VAL A 33 37.68 0.86 2.34
C VAL A 33 36.45 1.43 1.63
N LEU A 34 35.27 1.36 2.25
CA LEU A 34 34.04 1.92 1.71
C LEU A 34 34.12 3.45 1.57
N ASN A 35 34.67 4.16 2.57
CA ASN A 35 34.87 5.61 2.50
C ASN A 35 35.97 5.99 1.49
N THR A 36 37.03 5.21 1.35
CA THR A 36 38.08 5.45 0.35
C THR A 36 37.62 5.16 -1.08
N LEU A 37 36.74 4.17 -1.29
CA LEU A 37 36.14 3.92 -2.61
C LEU A 37 35.22 5.07 -3.05
N ILE A 38 34.52 5.70 -2.11
CA ILE A 38 33.71 6.90 -2.37
C ILE A 38 34.61 8.09 -2.76
N LEU A 39 35.80 8.20 -2.17
CA LEU A 39 36.78 9.27 -2.47
C LEU A 39 37.61 9.02 -3.75
N LEU A 40 37.76 7.77 -4.18
CA LEU A 40 38.53 7.36 -5.37
C LEU A 40 37.66 7.21 -6.63
N SER A 41 36.34 7.38 -6.50
CA SER A 41 35.50 7.55 -7.68
C SER A 41 35.96 8.82 -8.38
N PRO A 42 36.31 8.79 -9.68
CA PRO A 42 36.50 10.03 -10.39
C PRO A 42 35.26 10.87 -10.13
N LEU A 43 35.46 12.09 -9.64
CA LEU A 43 34.49 13.17 -9.78
C LEU A 43 34.33 13.37 -11.29
N ASN A 44 33.64 12.43 -11.95
CA ASN A 44 32.89 12.76 -13.13
C ASN A 44 32.03 13.91 -12.65
N VAL A 45 32.33 15.10 -13.17
CA VAL A 45 31.38 16.20 -13.17
C VAL A 45 30.12 15.55 -13.72
N SER A 46 29.18 15.22 -12.82
CA SER A 46 27.95 14.55 -13.20
C SER A 46 27.37 15.44 -14.27
N GLU A 47 27.29 14.94 -15.51
CA GLU A 47 26.53 15.64 -16.54
C GLU A 47 25.17 15.95 -15.94
N ARG A 48 24.76 17.23 -16.03
CA ARG A 48 23.50 17.65 -15.42
C ARG A 48 22.41 16.85 -16.12
N SER A 49 21.48 16.30 -15.35
CA SER A 49 20.36 15.59 -15.93
C SER A 49 19.58 16.51 -16.86
N ILE A 50 19.25 16.02 -18.05
CA ILE A 50 18.53 16.78 -19.06
C ILE A 50 17.03 16.73 -18.74
N VAL A 51 16.45 17.91 -18.56
CA VAL A 51 15.01 18.11 -18.47
C VAL A 51 14.54 18.69 -19.80
N VAL A 52 13.67 17.95 -20.49
CA VAL A 52 13.00 18.44 -21.69
C VAL A 52 11.66 19.04 -21.29
N VAL A 53 11.43 20.29 -21.68
CA VAL A 53 10.11 20.93 -21.59
C VAL A 53 9.48 20.92 -22.97
N VAL A 54 8.36 20.21 -23.12
CA VAL A 54 7.52 20.27 -24.31
C VAL A 54 6.40 21.27 -24.05
N ALA A 55 6.61 22.53 -24.45
CA ALA A 55 5.65 23.62 -24.38
C ALA A 55 4.89 23.70 -25.72
N LYS A 56 4.06 22.70 -26.01
CA LYS A 56 3.44 22.50 -27.34
C LYS A 56 2.59 23.71 -27.76
N GLY A 57 2.98 24.35 -28.85
CA GLY A 57 2.33 25.52 -29.42
C GLY A 57 2.62 26.83 -28.70
N LEU A 58 3.67 26.90 -27.86
CA LEU A 58 4.15 28.15 -27.29
C LEU A 58 4.77 29.04 -28.36
N LEU A 59 4.15 30.19 -28.65
CA LEU A 59 4.60 31.13 -29.69
C LEU A 59 5.48 32.25 -29.15
N VAL A 60 5.27 32.65 -27.90
CA VAL A 60 5.98 33.74 -27.21
C VAL A 60 6.60 33.23 -25.93
N SER A 61 7.58 33.96 -25.38
CA SER A 61 8.15 33.63 -24.07
C SER A 61 7.07 33.55 -22.99
N ASP A 62 7.21 32.60 -22.08
CA ASP A 62 6.40 32.48 -20.87
C ASP A 62 7.25 32.90 -19.67
N PRO A 63 6.91 33.99 -18.96
CA PRO A 63 7.76 34.50 -17.87
C PRO A 63 8.02 33.50 -16.74
N GLN A 64 7.07 32.61 -16.44
CA GLN A 64 7.25 31.59 -15.39
C GLN A 64 8.21 30.50 -15.87
N LEU A 65 8.07 30.06 -17.12
CA LEU A 65 9.01 29.10 -17.72
C LEU A 65 10.42 29.68 -17.81
N ASP A 66 10.56 30.93 -18.28
CA ASP A 66 11.85 31.59 -18.43
C ASP A 66 12.56 31.73 -17.07
N GLU A 67 11.82 32.14 -16.03
CA GLU A 67 12.39 32.23 -14.68
C GLU A 67 12.72 30.85 -14.10
N MET A 68 11.88 29.83 -14.31
CA MET A 68 12.17 28.45 -13.91
C MET A 68 13.47 27.94 -14.53
N MET A 69 13.62 28.09 -15.85
CA MET A 69 14.82 27.67 -16.58
C MET A 69 16.07 28.46 -16.13
N LYS A 70 15.89 29.75 -15.80
CA LYS A 70 16.97 30.63 -15.34
C LYS A 70 17.41 30.33 -13.90
N SER A 71 16.49 29.96 -13.01
CA SER A 71 16.74 29.78 -11.57
C SER A 71 17.13 28.36 -11.21
N GLU A 72 16.53 27.35 -11.84
CA GLU A 72 16.78 25.94 -11.57
C GLU A 72 17.96 25.41 -12.42
N ARG A 73 19.18 25.91 -12.16
CA ARG A 73 20.38 25.61 -12.97
C ARG A 73 21.07 24.28 -12.66
N PHE A 74 20.54 23.49 -11.73
CA PHE A 74 21.09 22.17 -11.40
C PHE A 74 20.72 21.10 -12.44
N VAL A 75 19.83 21.42 -13.39
CA VAL A 75 19.51 20.62 -14.57
C VAL A 75 19.99 21.31 -15.85
N GLU A 76 20.09 20.55 -16.93
CA GLU A 76 20.20 21.10 -18.28
C GLU A 76 18.80 21.17 -18.90
N TRP A 77 18.42 22.32 -19.45
CA TRP A 77 17.09 22.52 -20.02
C TRP A 77 17.11 22.41 -21.53
N ARG A 78 16.17 21.65 -22.09
CA ARG A 78 15.88 21.63 -23.53
C ARG A 78 14.41 21.98 -23.76
N LEU A 79 14.15 23.05 -24.51
CA LEU A 79 12.79 23.54 -24.78
C LEU A 79 12.34 23.15 -26.18
N ILE A 80 11.21 22.47 -26.27
CA ILE A 80 10.52 22.08 -27.49
C ILE A 80 9.18 22.81 -27.55
N ARG A 81 8.94 23.57 -28.62
CA ARG A 81 7.68 24.33 -28.81
C ARG A 81 6.76 23.73 -29.88
N GLY A 82 7.31 22.93 -30.79
CA GLY A 82 6.63 22.40 -31.97
C GLY A 82 6.42 20.91 -31.93
N GLU A 83 6.47 20.28 -33.10
CA GLU A 83 6.60 18.82 -33.21
C GLU A 83 7.98 18.35 -32.74
N PHE A 84 8.05 17.09 -32.32
CA PHE A 84 9.29 16.45 -31.90
C PHE A 84 9.28 14.97 -32.26
N GLU A 85 10.48 14.42 -32.37
CA GLU A 85 10.74 13.01 -32.56
C GLU A 85 11.47 12.42 -31.35
N TYR A 86 11.70 11.11 -31.38
CA TYR A 86 12.39 10.42 -30.30
C TYR A 86 13.81 10.97 -30.07
N GLU A 87 14.53 11.34 -31.12
CA GLU A 87 15.90 11.86 -31.01
C GLU A 87 15.98 13.18 -30.24
N ASP A 88 14.92 13.99 -30.26
CA ASP A 88 14.87 15.26 -29.51
C ASP A 88 14.80 15.05 -28.00
N ILE A 89 14.26 13.89 -27.57
CA ILE A 89 13.90 13.60 -26.17
C ILE A 89 14.67 12.44 -25.54
N LYS A 90 15.41 11.64 -26.32
CA LYS A 90 16.03 10.38 -25.86
C LYS A 90 16.90 10.51 -24.62
N ASP A 91 17.66 11.60 -24.51
CA ASP A 91 18.62 11.83 -23.43
C ASP A 91 17.96 12.41 -22.16
N ALA A 92 16.67 12.74 -22.22
CA ALA A 92 15.95 13.31 -21.09
C ALA A 92 15.78 12.26 -19.98
N SER A 93 16.00 12.68 -18.73
CA SER A 93 15.58 11.93 -17.54
C SER A 93 14.14 12.29 -17.13
N LEU A 94 13.74 13.53 -17.39
CA LEU A 94 12.41 14.06 -17.15
C LEU A 94 11.90 14.80 -18.39
N ILE A 95 10.66 14.50 -18.79
CA ILE A 95 9.90 15.29 -19.76
C ILE A 95 8.76 15.99 -19.02
N MET A 96 8.73 17.31 -19.11
CA MET A 96 7.62 18.14 -18.66
C MET A 96 6.79 18.54 -19.88
N PHE A 97 5.59 17.98 -20.01
CA PHE A 97 4.68 18.24 -21.12
C PHE A 97 3.57 19.21 -20.71
N VAL A 98 3.51 20.34 -21.39
CA VAL A 98 2.45 21.35 -21.24
C VAL A 98 1.93 21.70 -22.62
N LYS A 99 0.66 21.37 -22.88
CA LYS A 99 -0.04 21.82 -24.10
C LYS A 99 -0.45 23.28 -23.93
N VAL A 100 0.39 24.19 -24.40
CA VAL A 100 0.17 25.64 -24.29
C VAL A 100 -0.97 26.07 -25.19
N ASN A 101 -0.89 25.77 -26.49
CA ASN A 101 -1.96 26.05 -27.44
C ASN A 101 -2.95 24.86 -27.50
N PRO A 102 -4.22 25.04 -27.11
CA PRO A 102 -5.24 23.98 -27.16
C PRO A 102 -5.47 23.38 -28.55
N ALA A 103 -5.24 24.15 -29.62
CA ALA A 103 -5.37 23.69 -31.00
C ALA A 103 -4.16 22.89 -31.51
N ALA A 104 -3.01 22.95 -30.82
CA ALA A 104 -1.79 22.25 -31.22
C ALA A 104 -1.81 20.79 -30.75
N ASN A 105 -2.58 19.95 -31.44
CA ASN A 105 -2.74 18.54 -31.08
C ASN A 105 -1.42 17.76 -31.17
N LEU A 106 -1.28 16.75 -30.32
CA LEU A 106 -0.21 15.77 -30.44
C LEU A 106 -0.46 14.85 -31.63
N SER A 107 0.54 14.72 -32.49
CA SER A 107 0.55 13.73 -33.57
C SER A 107 0.77 12.32 -33.02
N GLN A 108 0.40 11.31 -33.80
CA GLN A 108 0.68 9.92 -33.45
C GLN A 108 2.19 9.63 -33.36
N GLY A 109 3.02 10.34 -34.15
CA GLY A 109 4.47 10.23 -34.10
C GLY A 109 5.04 10.68 -32.76
N GLU A 110 4.59 11.84 -32.27
CA GLU A 110 4.99 12.37 -30.96
C GLU A 110 4.58 11.46 -29.80
N ILE A 111 3.35 10.92 -29.83
CA ILE A 111 2.89 9.94 -28.83
C ILE A 111 3.77 8.68 -28.87
N LYS A 112 4.11 8.17 -30.06
CA LYS A 112 5.02 7.02 -30.20
C LYS A 112 6.43 7.32 -29.68
N ALA A 113 6.94 8.53 -29.90
CA ALA A 113 8.23 8.97 -29.37
C ALA A 113 8.23 8.97 -27.84
N LEU A 114 7.18 9.54 -27.21
CA LEU A 114 7.01 9.52 -25.75
C LEU A 114 6.93 8.09 -25.22
N VAL A 115 6.12 7.22 -25.83
CA VAL A 115 5.99 5.82 -25.41
C VAL A 115 7.32 5.08 -25.52
N ARG A 116 8.07 5.28 -26.61
CA ARG A 116 9.39 4.65 -26.81
C ARG A 116 10.36 5.11 -25.72
N TRP A 117 10.51 6.42 -25.54
CA TRP A 117 11.39 7.00 -24.51
C TRP A 117 11.02 6.52 -23.11
N PHE A 118 9.73 6.53 -22.77
CA PHE A 118 9.26 6.16 -21.43
C PHE A 118 9.55 4.70 -21.07
N LYS A 119 9.58 3.80 -22.07
CA LYS A 119 9.85 2.36 -21.91
C LYS A 119 11.32 2.00 -21.77
N GLU A 120 12.24 2.96 -21.82
CA GLU A 120 13.67 2.72 -21.56
C GLU A 120 13.97 2.45 -20.09
N GLY A 121 13.00 2.66 -19.20
CA GLY A 121 13.20 2.60 -17.76
C GLY A 121 13.74 3.91 -17.20
N SER A 122 13.47 4.12 -15.91
CA SER A 122 14.06 5.22 -15.14
C SER A 122 13.82 6.59 -15.78
N LYS A 123 12.61 6.80 -16.30
CA LYS A 123 12.14 8.08 -16.83
C LYS A 123 11.03 8.68 -15.96
N ILE A 124 10.89 10.00 -16.00
CA ILE A 124 9.75 10.72 -15.39
C ILE A 124 9.00 11.52 -16.45
N LEU A 125 7.76 11.14 -16.73
CA LEU A 125 6.86 11.90 -17.60
C LEU A 125 5.91 12.73 -16.75
N TRP A 126 6.08 14.05 -16.75
CA TRP A 126 5.18 14.99 -16.10
C TRP A 126 4.19 15.58 -17.11
N LEU A 127 2.91 15.24 -16.99
CA LEU A 127 1.82 15.74 -17.83
C LEU A 127 0.93 16.72 -17.06
N ALA A 128 0.56 17.83 -17.71
CA ALA A 128 -0.36 18.83 -17.16
C ALA A 128 -1.69 18.89 -17.94
N GLY A 129 -2.81 18.60 -17.27
CA GLY A 129 -4.14 18.43 -17.85
C GLY A 129 -4.98 19.68 -18.09
N ASP A 130 -4.93 20.65 -17.15
CA ASP A 130 -5.94 21.72 -17.00
C ASP A 130 -7.33 21.19 -16.60
N GLY A 131 -8.22 22.09 -16.20
CA GLY A 131 -9.65 21.85 -15.99
C GLY A 131 -10.43 22.04 -17.30
N ASP A 132 -11.71 21.70 -17.30
CA ASP A 132 -12.55 21.76 -18.49
C ASP A 132 -13.01 23.17 -18.90
N TYR A 133 -12.73 24.24 -18.14
CA TYR A 133 -13.14 25.61 -18.50
C TYR A 133 -12.55 26.08 -19.85
N GLY A 134 -13.38 26.69 -20.70
CA GLY A 134 -12.95 27.23 -21.99
C GLY A 134 -12.43 26.12 -22.90
N GLU A 135 -11.17 26.22 -23.33
CA GLU A 135 -10.53 25.23 -24.21
C GLU A 135 -9.75 24.14 -23.45
N GLY A 136 -9.83 24.11 -22.11
CA GLY A 136 -9.06 23.18 -21.29
C GLY A 136 -9.42 21.70 -21.52
N CYS A 137 -10.66 21.40 -21.94
CA CYS A 137 -11.05 20.04 -22.33
C CYS A 137 -10.19 19.46 -23.48
N LEU A 138 -9.68 20.30 -24.38
CA LEU A 138 -8.77 19.89 -25.46
C LEU A 138 -7.38 19.48 -24.96
N ARG A 139 -6.98 19.99 -23.79
CA ARG A 139 -5.73 19.61 -23.10
C ARG A 139 -5.91 18.28 -22.37
N GLN A 140 -7.03 18.14 -21.66
CA GLN A 140 -7.41 16.90 -20.98
C GLN A 140 -7.45 15.72 -21.95
N ASN A 141 -8.07 15.91 -23.12
CA ASN A 141 -8.17 14.88 -24.17
C ASN A 141 -6.79 14.36 -24.61
N ASP A 142 -5.85 15.24 -24.92
CA ASP A 142 -4.53 14.83 -25.40
C ASP A 142 -3.67 14.23 -24.29
N VAL A 143 -3.73 14.78 -23.08
CA VAL A 143 -3.05 14.19 -21.91
C VAL A 143 -3.57 12.78 -21.62
N ASN A 144 -4.89 12.58 -21.66
CA ASN A 144 -5.50 11.27 -21.46
C ASN A 144 -5.11 10.27 -22.55
N LYS A 145 -4.96 10.69 -23.82
CA LYS A 145 -4.43 9.83 -24.91
C LYS A 145 -2.99 9.39 -24.64
N VAL A 146 -2.14 10.28 -24.13
CA VAL A 146 -0.76 9.94 -23.76
C VAL A 146 -0.75 8.94 -22.60
N LEU A 147 -1.51 9.21 -21.53
CA LEU A 147 -1.65 8.33 -20.37
C LEU A 147 -2.14 6.93 -20.76
N GLU A 148 -3.12 6.84 -21.65
CA GLU A 148 -3.58 5.57 -22.20
C GLU A 148 -2.49 4.85 -22.98
N SER A 149 -1.76 5.56 -23.84
CA SER A 149 -0.73 4.98 -24.72
C SER A 149 0.48 4.42 -23.95
N ILE A 150 0.79 4.96 -22.77
CA ILE A 150 1.85 4.46 -21.88
C ILE A 150 1.35 3.41 -20.87
N GLY A 151 0.05 3.10 -20.86
CA GLY A 151 -0.56 2.12 -19.97
C GLY A 151 -0.76 2.61 -18.53
N SER A 152 -0.81 3.93 -18.32
CA SER A 152 -1.11 4.53 -17.02
C SER A 152 -2.56 4.29 -16.64
N ALA A 153 -2.82 4.07 -15.34
CA ALA A 153 -4.17 4.02 -14.80
C ALA A 153 -4.75 5.43 -14.58
N LEU A 154 -3.90 6.44 -14.36
CA LEU A 154 -4.33 7.81 -14.07
C LEU A 154 -5.02 8.47 -15.28
N ARG A 155 -6.02 9.31 -15.03
CA ARG A 155 -6.62 10.23 -16.01
C ARG A 155 -6.94 11.57 -15.37
N ILE A 156 -6.95 12.63 -16.19
CA ILE A 156 -7.61 13.88 -15.85
C ILE A 156 -9.08 13.70 -16.17
N GLU A 157 -9.95 13.88 -15.18
CA GLU A 157 -11.39 13.83 -15.42
C GLU A 157 -11.85 15.06 -16.21
N HIS A 158 -12.88 14.90 -17.04
CA HIS A 158 -13.49 16.01 -17.76
C HIS A 158 -14.37 16.86 -16.84
N SER A 159 -13.70 17.67 -16.04
CA SER A 159 -14.32 18.64 -15.14
C SER A 159 -13.29 19.68 -14.67
N SER A 160 -13.74 20.64 -13.88
CA SER A 160 -12.91 21.59 -13.15
C SER A 160 -13.20 21.54 -11.66
N VAL A 161 -12.17 21.72 -10.84
CA VAL A 161 -12.33 21.90 -9.39
C VAL A 161 -12.57 23.36 -9.06
N ARG A 162 -13.45 23.57 -8.08
CA ARG A 162 -13.73 24.88 -7.45
C ARG A 162 -13.59 24.73 -5.95
N ASP A 163 -12.77 25.58 -5.33
CA ASP A 163 -12.58 25.61 -3.88
C ASP A 163 -12.99 26.99 -3.33
N PRO A 164 -14.17 27.12 -2.70
CA PRO A 164 -14.64 28.42 -2.20
C PRO A 164 -13.85 28.94 -1.00
N ILE A 165 -13.04 28.11 -0.34
CA ILE A 165 -12.35 28.44 0.92
C ILE A 165 -10.84 28.55 0.73
N SER A 166 -10.19 27.54 0.14
CA SER A 166 -8.75 27.51 -0.09
C SER A 166 -8.44 27.97 -1.51
N ASN A 167 -8.43 29.28 -1.73
CA ASN A 167 -8.19 29.85 -3.06
C ASN A 167 -7.47 31.21 -3.05
N ALA A 168 -6.96 31.61 -4.20
CA ALA A 168 -6.36 32.92 -4.45
C ALA A 168 -7.39 33.93 -5.00
N GLY A 169 -8.39 34.27 -4.19
CA GLY A 169 -9.40 35.29 -4.46
C GLY A 169 -10.58 34.88 -5.35
N THR A 170 -10.53 33.72 -6.02
CA THR A 170 -11.69 33.14 -6.72
C THR A 170 -11.67 31.62 -6.61
N PRO A 171 -12.81 30.92 -6.57
CA PRO A 171 -12.84 29.46 -6.35
C PRO A 171 -12.08 28.62 -7.38
N ARG A 172 -11.82 29.14 -8.59
CA ARG A 172 -11.04 28.43 -9.62
C ARG A 172 -9.53 28.46 -9.39
N ARG A 173 -9.03 29.35 -8.52
CA ARG A 173 -7.61 29.49 -8.22
C ARG A 173 -7.28 28.70 -6.96
N VAL A 174 -7.36 27.38 -7.07
CA VAL A 174 -7.33 26.47 -5.93
C VAL A 174 -5.93 26.49 -5.31
N LEU A 175 -5.87 26.71 -3.99
CA LEU A 175 -4.65 26.54 -3.21
C LEU A 175 -4.65 25.11 -2.67
N ALA A 176 -4.00 24.22 -3.42
CA ALA A 176 -3.88 22.81 -3.09
C ALA A 176 -2.86 22.60 -1.97
N ARG A 177 -3.08 21.58 -1.15
CA ARG A 177 -2.22 21.21 -0.02
C ARG A 177 -1.72 19.78 -0.18
N PRO A 178 -0.64 19.39 0.50
CA PRO A 178 -0.23 17.99 0.54
C PRO A 178 -1.42 17.11 0.95
N CYS A 179 -1.68 16.05 0.19
CA CYS A 179 -2.71 15.07 0.53
C CYS A 179 -2.38 14.43 1.89
N LYS A 180 -3.42 14.05 2.64
CA LYS A 180 -3.29 13.31 3.91
C LYS A 180 -2.80 11.87 3.63
N SER A 181 -1.54 11.68 3.28
CA SER A 181 -0.90 10.36 3.16
C SER A 181 0.62 10.44 3.37
N SER A 182 1.20 9.47 4.08
CA SER A 182 2.57 9.53 4.61
C SER A 182 3.68 9.15 3.62
N TRP A 183 3.35 8.50 2.50
CA TRP A 183 4.35 7.76 1.72
C TRP A 183 5.18 8.60 0.75
N MET A 184 4.85 9.88 0.53
CA MET A 184 5.62 10.73 -0.39
C MET A 184 5.68 12.19 0.03
N SER A 185 5.96 12.43 1.32
CA SER A 185 6.25 13.76 1.85
C SER A 185 7.47 14.42 1.20
N ILE A 186 8.32 13.66 0.49
CA ILE A 186 9.50 14.20 -0.22
C ILE A 186 9.11 15.09 -1.41
N LEU A 187 8.04 14.76 -2.14
CA LEU A 187 7.56 15.57 -3.27
C LEU A 187 6.94 16.89 -2.81
N SER A 188 6.22 16.83 -1.69
CA SER A 188 5.58 17.99 -1.09
C SER A 188 6.37 18.54 0.10
N LYS A 189 7.67 18.25 0.18
CA LYS A 189 8.50 18.68 1.31
C LYS A 189 8.57 20.19 1.33
N ASP A 190 8.31 20.78 2.49
CA ASP A 190 8.29 22.23 2.71
C ASP A 190 7.22 22.97 1.88
N VAL A 191 6.23 22.25 1.34
CA VAL A 191 5.07 22.79 0.63
C VAL A 191 3.85 22.75 1.56
N LYS A 192 3.27 23.91 1.89
CA LYS A 192 1.99 23.98 2.60
C LYS A 192 0.84 24.17 1.63
N ASN A 193 0.99 25.12 0.72
CA ASN A 193 0.04 25.37 -0.36
C ASN A 193 0.79 25.53 -1.68
N ALA A 194 0.16 25.20 -2.80
CA ALA A 194 0.61 25.58 -4.13
C ALA A 194 -0.59 25.99 -4.98
N LEU A 195 -0.41 26.95 -5.88
CA LEU A 195 -1.48 27.38 -6.78
C LEU A 195 -1.71 26.33 -7.87
N PHE A 196 -2.95 25.87 -7.97
CA PHE A 196 -3.47 25.12 -9.10
C PHE A 196 -4.56 25.96 -9.75
N HIS A 197 -4.24 26.62 -10.85
CA HIS A 197 -5.20 27.45 -11.58
C HIS A 197 -6.10 26.56 -12.44
N ASN A 198 -7.41 26.66 -12.20
CA ASN A 198 -8.47 25.92 -12.88
C ASN A 198 -8.17 24.40 -13.03
N PRO A 199 -7.89 23.65 -11.95
CA PRO A 199 -7.40 22.30 -12.11
C PRO A 199 -8.52 21.31 -12.44
N GLY A 200 -8.23 20.33 -13.30
CA GLY A 200 -9.03 19.11 -13.42
C GLY A 200 -8.69 18.12 -12.29
N PRO A 201 -9.67 17.40 -11.71
CA PRO A 201 -9.39 16.38 -10.72
C PRO A 201 -8.79 15.13 -11.38
N ILE A 202 -7.98 14.39 -10.63
CA ILE A 202 -7.32 13.17 -11.10
C ILE A 202 -8.08 11.94 -10.62
N ILE A 203 -8.38 11.06 -11.57
CA ILE A 203 -9.07 9.78 -11.36
C ILE A 203 -8.19 8.62 -11.80
N ALA A 204 -8.61 7.38 -11.51
CA ALA A 204 -7.97 6.19 -12.04
C ALA A 204 -8.94 5.33 -12.83
N LEU A 205 -8.44 4.63 -13.85
CA LEU A 205 -9.12 3.57 -14.56
C LEU A 205 -8.67 2.23 -13.98
N ILE A 206 -9.58 1.52 -13.30
CA ILE A 206 -9.33 0.20 -12.70
C ILE A 206 -10.33 -0.79 -13.28
N ASN A 207 -9.87 -1.85 -13.94
CA ASN A 207 -10.72 -2.86 -14.57
C ASN A 207 -11.82 -2.24 -15.48
N SER A 208 -11.41 -1.32 -16.35
CA SER A 208 -12.31 -0.58 -17.27
C SER A 208 -13.35 0.32 -16.59
N THR A 209 -13.24 0.59 -15.29
CA THR A 209 -14.12 1.51 -14.57
C THR A 209 -13.34 2.69 -14.03
N TYR A 210 -13.85 3.90 -14.27
CA TYR A 210 -13.31 5.11 -13.67
C TYR A 210 -13.65 5.16 -12.19
N VAL A 211 -12.65 5.43 -11.35
CA VAL A 211 -12.79 5.53 -9.90
C VAL A 211 -12.12 6.80 -9.39
N ARG A 212 -12.68 7.33 -8.32
CA ARG A 212 -12.15 8.46 -7.57
C ARG A 212 -10.91 8.01 -6.79
N LEU A 213 -9.83 8.78 -6.82
CA LEU A 213 -8.59 8.42 -6.12
C LEU A 213 -8.71 8.58 -4.59
N GLU A 214 -9.62 9.42 -4.15
CA GLU A 214 -10.10 9.60 -2.78
C GLU A 214 -10.73 8.29 -2.28
N GLU A 215 -11.55 7.70 -3.16
CA GLU A 215 -12.23 6.40 -3.10
C GLU A 215 -11.29 5.20 -2.97
N LYS A 216 -10.56 5.01 -4.07
CA LYS A 216 -9.80 3.80 -4.36
C LYS A 216 -8.52 4.18 -5.08
N THR A 217 -7.42 4.19 -4.36
CA THR A 217 -6.09 4.44 -4.91
C THR A 217 -5.41 3.12 -5.30
N PRO A 218 -4.96 2.92 -6.55
CA PRO A 218 -4.10 1.80 -6.92
C PRO A 218 -2.82 1.75 -6.07
N PRO A 219 -2.27 0.56 -5.72
CA PRO A 219 -1.06 0.47 -4.89
C PRO A 219 0.18 1.14 -5.50
N ASN A 220 0.27 1.18 -6.82
CA ASN A 220 1.34 1.82 -7.59
C ASN A 220 1.13 3.33 -7.77
N VAL A 221 0.04 3.89 -7.21
CA VAL A 221 -0.28 5.32 -7.26
C VAL A 221 -0.06 5.97 -5.89
N LEU A 222 0.34 7.24 -5.92
CA LEU A 222 0.48 8.14 -4.79
C LEU A 222 -0.27 9.44 -5.05
N LYS A 223 -1.08 9.86 -4.08
CA LYS A 223 -1.71 11.17 -4.07
C LYS A 223 -0.72 12.17 -3.47
N VAL A 224 -0.44 13.27 -4.16
CA VAL A 224 0.57 14.27 -3.74
C VAL A 224 -0.11 15.53 -3.25
N MET A 225 -0.88 16.22 -4.10
CA MET A 225 -1.58 17.46 -3.76
C MET A 225 -3.08 17.28 -3.90
N CYS A 226 -3.83 17.75 -2.91
CA CYS A 226 -5.27 17.67 -2.81
C CYS A 226 -5.86 19.06 -2.57
N SER A 227 -7.07 19.29 -3.05
CA SER A 227 -7.86 20.46 -2.71
C SER A 227 -8.42 20.36 -1.27
N SER A 228 -9.09 21.41 -0.77
CA SER A 228 -9.66 21.36 0.59
C SER A 228 -10.93 20.52 0.65
N ASP A 229 -11.36 20.18 1.87
CA ASP A 229 -12.60 19.45 2.14
C ASP A 229 -13.88 20.18 1.67
N TYR A 230 -13.79 21.47 1.29
CA TYR A 230 -14.91 22.28 0.79
C TYR A 230 -14.97 22.38 -0.73
N SER A 231 -14.04 21.74 -1.43
CA SER A 231 -13.98 21.81 -2.89
C SER A 231 -15.13 21.06 -3.53
N SER A 232 -15.50 21.45 -4.73
CA SER A 232 -16.52 20.78 -5.53
C SER A 232 -16.11 20.63 -6.98
N VAL A 233 -16.65 19.61 -7.62
CA VAL A 233 -16.53 19.41 -9.07
C VAL A 233 -17.54 20.28 -9.82
N ALA A 234 -17.06 20.97 -10.84
CA ALA A 234 -17.87 21.74 -11.78
C ALA A 234 -17.70 21.16 -13.20
N ASP A 235 -18.81 20.95 -13.89
CA ASP A 235 -18.86 20.62 -15.31
C ASP A 235 -19.13 21.91 -16.08
N LEU A 236 -18.17 22.31 -16.91
CA LEU A 236 -18.16 23.56 -17.67
C LEU A 236 -18.12 23.30 -19.16
N ASN A 237 -17.67 22.13 -19.59
CA ASN A 237 -17.67 21.70 -21.00
C ASN A 237 -17.78 20.18 -21.11
N PRO A 238 -18.46 19.67 -22.16
CA PRO A 238 -18.56 18.24 -22.40
C PRO A 238 -17.20 17.59 -22.72
N PRO A 239 -17.04 16.28 -22.46
CA PRO A 239 -18.05 15.38 -21.89
C PRO A 239 -18.18 15.56 -20.36
N PRO A 240 -19.29 15.12 -19.74
CA PRO A 240 -19.45 15.22 -18.29
C PRO A 240 -18.42 14.36 -17.53
N PRO A 241 -18.17 14.65 -16.24
CA PRO A 241 -17.26 13.87 -15.41
C PRO A 241 -17.71 12.41 -15.30
N GLN A 242 -16.73 11.49 -15.32
CA GLN A 242 -16.99 10.05 -15.39
C GLN A 242 -17.02 9.35 -14.04
N ALA A 243 -16.42 9.92 -13.00
CA ALA A 243 -16.30 9.33 -11.67
C ALA A 243 -16.92 10.21 -10.57
N HIS A 244 -16.74 11.53 -10.64
CA HIS A 244 -17.29 12.45 -9.65
C HIS A 244 -18.69 12.94 -10.03
N VAL A 245 -19.50 13.18 -9.01
CA VAL A 245 -20.81 13.81 -9.17
C VAL A 245 -20.65 15.34 -9.13
N ILE A 246 -21.29 16.04 -10.06
CA ILE A 246 -21.24 17.51 -10.13
C ILE A 246 -21.77 18.12 -8.83
N GLY A 247 -21.04 19.10 -8.28
CA GLY A 247 -21.38 19.79 -7.04
C GLY A 247 -21.12 18.99 -5.77
N GLU A 248 -20.73 17.72 -5.86
CA GLU A 248 -20.28 16.94 -4.71
C GLU A 248 -19.08 17.61 -4.06
N ARG A 249 -19.08 17.64 -2.73
CA ARG A 249 -18.02 18.28 -1.95
C ARG A 249 -17.05 17.27 -1.37
N GLY A 250 -15.77 17.65 -1.34
CA GLY A 250 -14.73 16.89 -0.68
C GLY A 250 -13.34 17.29 -1.16
N PRO A 251 -12.28 16.76 -0.52
CA PRO A 251 -10.94 16.93 -1.01
C PRO A 251 -10.78 16.15 -2.31
N LEU A 252 -10.27 16.80 -3.36
CA LEU A 252 -10.05 16.21 -4.68
C LEU A 252 -8.55 16.15 -4.97
N VAL A 253 -8.07 15.07 -5.57
CA VAL A 253 -6.66 14.88 -5.95
C VAL A 253 -6.36 15.74 -7.17
N LEU A 254 -5.41 16.67 -7.02
CA LEU A 254 -4.97 17.58 -8.08
C LEU A 254 -3.57 17.25 -8.59
N MET A 255 -2.83 16.40 -7.87
CA MET A 255 -1.56 15.86 -8.30
C MET A 255 -1.38 14.43 -7.82
N ALA A 256 -1.00 13.54 -8.74
CA ALA A 256 -0.72 12.14 -8.43
C ALA A 256 0.52 11.65 -9.17
N VAL A 257 1.14 10.61 -8.61
CA VAL A 257 2.29 9.93 -9.18
C VAL A 257 1.97 8.45 -9.34
N GLU A 258 2.30 7.88 -10.49
CA GLU A 258 2.12 6.46 -10.76
C GLU A 258 3.45 5.83 -11.18
N TYR A 259 3.76 4.67 -10.59
CA TYR A 259 4.82 3.80 -11.07
C TYR A 259 4.26 2.78 -12.07
N ILE A 260 4.87 2.73 -13.25
CA ILE A 260 4.46 1.88 -14.36
C ILE A 260 5.43 0.69 -14.44
N GLU A 261 5.02 -0.45 -13.89
CA GLU A 261 5.89 -1.62 -13.70
C GLU A 261 6.55 -2.11 -15.00
N ASN A 262 5.79 -2.21 -16.08
CA ASN A 262 6.28 -2.70 -17.38
C ASN A 262 7.23 -1.73 -18.09
N ALA A 263 7.15 -0.44 -17.79
CA ALA A 263 8.06 0.58 -18.33
C ALA A 263 9.23 0.87 -17.38
N GLU A 264 9.16 0.41 -16.13
CA GLU A 264 10.04 0.81 -15.03
C GLU A 264 10.22 2.33 -14.87
N SER A 265 9.15 3.09 -15.14
CA SER A 265 9.18 4.56 -15.19
C SER A 265 8.01 5.17 -14.41
N ILE A 266 8.08 6.48 -14.20
CA ILE A 266 7.14 7.23 -13.36
C ILE A 266 6.34 8.23 -14.18
N VAL A 267 5.02 8.23 -13.99
CA VAL A 267 4.14 9.32 -14.44
C VAL A 267 3.90 10.27 -13.28
N VAL A 268 4.03 11.57 -13.53
CA VAL A 268 3.53 12.64 -12.67
C VAL A 268 2.39 13.32 -13.41
N LEU A 269 1.19 13.33 -12.83
CA LEU A 269 0.04 13.97 -13.43
C LEU A 269 -0.41 15.13 -12.56
N THR A 270 -0.61 16.30 -13.15
CA THR A 270 -1.15 17.49 -12.48
C THR A 270 -2.40 18.00 -13.18
N GLY A 271 -3.40 18.38 -12.37
CA GLY A 271 -4.62 19.03 -12.83
C GLY A 271 -4.41 20.43 -13.39
N SER A 272 -3.29 21.08 -13.07
CA SER A 272 -2.89 22.41 -13.57
C SER A 272 -1.42 22.40 -13.97
N ALA A 273 -1.03 23.32 -14.86
CA ALA A 273 0.34 23.37 -15.39
C ALA A 273 1.34 24.06 -14.46
N PRO A 274 2.62 23.65 -14.50
CA PRO A 274 3.69 24.34 -13.77
C PRO A 274 3.94 25.77 -14.26
N PHE A 275 3.65 26.06 -15.53
CA PHE A 275 3.73 27.37 -16.15
C PHE A 275 2.59 27.50 -17.17
N ASN A 276 2.34 28.72 -17.68
CA ASN A 276 1.27 28.99 -18.65
C ASN A 276 -0.16 28.70 -18.14
N HIS A 277 -1.10 28.36 -19.03
CA HIS A 277 -2.54 28.12 -18.74
C HIS A 277 -3.17 29.26 -17.93
N PHE A 278 -2.95 30.49 -18.40
CA PHE A 278 -3.22 31.77 -17.71
C PHE A 278 -2.29 32.07 -16.53
N THR A 279 -2.13 31.16 -15.57
CA THR A 279 -1.13 31.29 -14.50
C THR A 279 -0.74 29.91 -14.01
N GLY A 280 0.54 29.56 -14.15
CA GLY A 280 1.05 28.27 -13.68
C GLY A 280 1.37 28.25 -12.19
N MET A 281 1.68 27.07 -11.70
CA MET A 281 2.08 26.80 -10.32
C MET A 281 3.41 27.43 -9.92
N TYR A 282 4.38 27.55 -10.83
CA TYR A 282 5.73 28.02 -10.52
C TYR A 282 5.76 29.54 -10.35
N MET A 283 5.87 30.03 -9.12
CA MET A 283 5.96 31.47 -8.81
C MET A 283 4.88 32.32 -9.54
N PRO A 284 3.57 32.07 -9.32
CA PRO A 284 2.47 32.77 -9.98
C PRO A 284 2.56 34.31 -9.91
N LYS A 285 3.23 34.86 -8.89
CA LYS A 285 3.55 36.30 -8.76
C LYS A 285 4.33 36.89 -9.93
N ILE A 286 5.06 36.08 -10.70
CA ILE A 286 5.76 36.54 -11.91
C ILE A 286 4.76 36.94 -12.99
N SER A 287 3.70 36.14 -13.16
CA SER A 287 2.66 36.40 -14.16
C SER A 287 1.68 37.47 -13.73
N ASN A 288 1.33 37.53 -12.45
CA ASN A 288 0.43 38.55 -11.93
C ASN A 288 0.77 38.93 -10.47
N PRO A 289 1.68 39.89 -10.26
CA PRO A 289 2.13 40.26 -8.92
C PRO A 289 1.00 40.84 -8.06
N GLU A 290 0.02 41.52 -8.65
CA GLU A 290 -1.08 42.15 -7.91
C GLU A 290 -1.94 41.11 -7.17
N ILE A 291 -2.15 39.94 -7.79
CA ILE A 291 -2.98 38.88 -7.22
C ILE A 291 -2.15 37.99 -6.28
N TYR A 292 -0.91 37.67 -6.67
CA TYR A 292 -0.20 36.54 -6.07
C TYR A 292 0.98 36.94 -5.16
N SER A 293 1.41 38.21 -5.08
CA SER A 293 2.59 38.59 -4.27
C SER A 293 2.41 38.42 -2.77
N SER A 294 1.17 38.49 -2.26
CA SER A 294 0.85 38.36 -0.83
C SER A 294 0.40 36.96 -0.42
N LEU A 295 0.34 36.01 -1.37
CA LEU A 295 -0.11 34.65 -1.08
C LEU A 295 0.98 33.82 -0.42
N ASP A 296 0.60 33.08 0.61
CA ASP A 296 1.42 32.03 1.22
C ASP A 296 1.29 30.74 0.41
N GLU A 297 2.06 30.66 -0.67
CA GLU A 297 2.17 29.48 -1.54
C GLU A 297 3.64 29.15 -1.85
N GLN A 298 3.89 27.87 -2.15
CA GLN A 298 5.22 27.26 -2.34
C GLN A 298 5.25 26.42 -3.62
N GLY A 299 4.59 26.87 -4.67
CA GLY A 299 4.55 26.17 -5.96
C GLY A 299 5.93 26.03 -6.61
N ASP A 300 6.83 27.00 -6.38
CA ASP A 300 8.24 26.93 -6.77
C ASP A 300 8.99 25.78 -6.07
N ILE A 301 8.78 25.61 -4.76
CA ILE A 301 9.36 24.50 -3.99
C ILE A 301 8.81 23.16 -4.49
N LEU A 302 7.50 23.06 -4.75
CA LEU A 302 6.88 21.85 -5.28
C LEU A 302 7.47 21.45 -6.64
N VAL A 303 7.59 22.40 -7.57
CA VAL A 303 8.21 22.18 -8.89
C VAL A 303 9.67 21.80 -8.73
N ARG A 304 10.42 22.48 -7.86
CA ARG A 304 11.82 22.19 -7.59
C ARG A 304 12.01 20.78 -7.02
N ASN A 305 11.15 20.32 -6.11
CA ASN A 305 11.20 18.95 -5.58
C ASN A 305 11.04 17.91 -6.70
N LEU A 306 10.14 18.15 -7.67
CA LEU A 306 9.97 17.28 -8.83
C LEU A 306 11.19 17.28 -9.75
N LEU A 307 11.78 18.45 -10.00
CA LEU A 307 13.00 18.56 -10.79
C LEU A 307 14.18 17.85 -10.11
N LEU A 308 14.31 17.98 -8.78
CA LEU A 308 15.33 17.28 -8.01
C LEU A 308 15.18 15.76 -8.15
N ILE A 309 13.96 15.23 -8.07
CA ILE A 309 13.74 13.80 -8.33
C ILE A 309 13.96 13.46 -9.80
N GLY A 310 13.63 14.36 -10.72
CA GLY A 310 13.92 14.24 -12.15
C GLY A 310 15.41 14.11 -12.46
N THR A 311 16.30 14.55 -11.56
CA THR A 311 17.74 14.33 -11.73
C THR A 311 18.17 12.89 -11.46
N ASN A 312 17.38 12.14 -10.69
CA ASN A 312 17.63 10.74 -10.37
C ASN A 312 16.32 9.93 -10.29
N PRO A 313 15.72 9.59 -11.44
CA PRO A 313 14.47 8.83 -11.48
C PRO A 313 14.56 7.45 -10.82
N ASP A 314 15.74 6.81 -10.86
CA ASP A 314 16.00 5.51 -10.24
C ASP A 314 15.67 5.50 -8.75
N LEU A 315 15.93 6.61 -8.06
CA LEU A 315 15.59 6.74 -6.65
C LEU A 315 14.08 6.60 -6.44
N LEU A 316 13.26 7.31 -7.22
CA LEU A 316 11.81 7.25 -7.09
C LEU A 316 11.26 5.89 -7.54
N VAL A 317 11.78 5.33 -8.63
CA VAL A 317 11.43 3.97 -9.08
C VAL A 317 11.73 2.94 -7.99
N SER A 318 12.91 3.01 -7.36
CA SER A 318 13.31 2.10 -6.28
C SER A 318 12.43 2.25 -5.03
N LEU A 319 12.09 3.49 -4.66
CA LEU A 319 11.16 3.76 -3.56
C LEU A 319 9.77 3.17 -3.84
N MET A 320 9.26 3.34 -5.06
CA MET A 320 7.96 2.80 -5.47
C MET A 320 7.96 1.26 -5.51
N LYS A 321 8.99 0.64 -6.09
CA LYS A 321 9.18 -0.82 -6.06
C LYS A 321 9.23 -1.34 -4.62
N THR A 322 9.96 -0.65 -3.74
CA THR A 322 10.07 -1.03 -2.32
C THR A 322 8.73 -0.93 -1.61
N ARG A 323 7.97 0.15 -1.84
CA ARG A 323 6.62 0.31 -1.31
C ARG A 323 5.68 -0.81 -1.76
N LEU A 324 5.68 -1.15 -3.06
CA LEU A 324 4.85 -2.24 -3.59
C LEU A 324 5.20 -3.59 -2.94
N ARG A 325 6.50 -3.87 -2.74
CA ARG A 325 6.96 -5.06 -2.01
C ARG A 325 6.50 -5.07 -0.57
N LEU A 326 6.57 -3.93 0.14
CA LEU A 326 6.09 -3.80 1.51
C LEU A 326 4.58 -4.08 1.59
N LEU A 327 3.77 -3.45 0.74
CA LEU A 327 2.32 -3.68 0.69
C LEU A 327 1.97 -5.14 0.38
N SER A 328 2.72 -5.79 -0.52
CA SER A 328 2.55 -7.22 -0.81
C SER A 328 2.88 -8.09 0.40
N ASN A 329 3.97 -7.77 1.10
CA ASN A 329 4.40 -8.52 2.29
C ASN A 329 3.42 -8.34 3.46
N GLU A 330 2.88 -7.15 3.67
CA GLU A 330 1.84 -6.89 4.69
C GLU A 330 0.60 -7.76 4.44
N LYS A 331 0.14 -7.86 3.19
CA LYS A 331 -0.98 -8.75 2.83
C LYS A 331 -0.68 -10.21 3.13
N LYS A 332 0.52 -10.69 2.76
CA LYS A 332 0.96 -12.06 3.07
C LYS A 332 1.01 -12.31 4.58
N LEU A 333 1.51 -11.34 5.35
CA LEU A 333 1.56 -11.41 6.81
C LEU A 333 0.17 -11.48 7.44
N SER A 334 -0.77 -10.68 6.94
CA SER A 334 -2.17 -10.74 7.38
C SER A 334 -2.79 -12.11 7.13
N TYR A 335 -2.62 -12.65 5.93
CA TYR A 335 -3.11 -13.98 5.57
C TYR A 335 -2.49 -15.08 6.45
N LEU A 336 -1.18 -15.03 6.69
CA LEU A 336 -0.52 -16.01 7.56
C LEU A 336 -1.00 -15.91 9.01
N ARG A 337 -1.29 -14.70 9.51
CA ARG A 337 -1.87 -14.52 10.86
C ARG A 337 -3.25 -15.14 10.98
N GLU A 338 -4.12 -14.89 10.00
CA GLU A 338 -5.46 -15.49 9.94
C GLU A 338 -5.36 -17.02 9.92
N ARG A 339 -4.52 -17.58 9.04
CA ARG A 339 -4.32 -19.03 8.95
C ARG A 339 -3.75 -19.64 10.23
N THR A 340 -2.87 -18.92 10.92
CA THR A 340 -2.32 -19.36 12.22
C THR A 340 -3.42 -19.41 13.28
N SER A 341 -4.33 -18.42 13.30
CA SER A 341 -5.48 -18.40 14.21
C SER A 341 -6.40 -19.61 13.98
N GLU A 342 -6.75 -19.90 12.72
CA GLU A 342 -7.58 -21.05 12.37
C GLU A 342 -6.95 -22.39 12.79
N LEU A 343 -5.63 -22.53 12.63
CA LEU A 343 -4.91 -23.74 13.03
C LEU A 343 -4.87 -23.91 14.55
N LEU A 344 -4.70 -22.82 15.30
CA LEU A 344 -4.76 -22.84 16.76
C LEU A 344 -6.15 -23.30 17.24
N GLU A 345 -7.23 -22.76 16.69
CA GLU A 345 -8.59 -23.22 17.02
C GLU A 345 -8.83 -24.69 16.68
N LYS A 346 -8.24 -25.19 15.59
CA LYS A 346 -8.31 -26.61 15.24
C LYS A 346 -7.54 -27.48 16.23
N ILE A 347 -6.36 -27.05 16.66
CA ILE A 347 -5.59 -27.74 17.70
C ILE A 347 -6.40 -27.80 19.00
N ASP A 348 -7.01 -26.70 19.42
CA ASP A 348 -7.83 -26.67 20.65
C ASP A 348 -9.02 -27.63 20.57
N ARG A 349 -9.71 -27.70 19.43
CA ARG A 349 -10.77 -28.70 19.20
C ARG A 349 -10.25 -30.12 19.28
N MET A 350 -9.13 -30.42 18.63
CA MET A 350 -8.53 -31.75 18.68
C MET A 350 -8.10 -32.14 20.09
N VAL A 351 -7.59 -31.19 20.89
CA VAL A 351 -7.25 -31.43 22.30
C VAL A 351 -8.49 -31.77 23.12
N LEU A 352 -9.63 -31.10 22.88
CA LEU A 352 -10.90 -31.43 23.54
C LEU A 352 -11.42 -32.81 23.13
N GLU A 353 -11.38 -33.13 21.83
CA GLU A 353 -11.77 -34.45 21.33
C GLU A 353 -10.90 -35.57 21.91
N LEU A 354 -9.58 -35.36 22.02
CA LEU A 354 -8.65 -36.32 22.63
C LEU A 354 -9.01 -36.57 24.10
N LYS A 355 -9.27 -35.52 24.88
CA LYS A 355 -9.71 -35.67 26.29
C LYS A 355 -11.02 -36.44 26.41
N ALA A 356 -12.00 -36.15 25.55
CA ALA A 356 -13.27 -36.89 25.56
C ALA A 356 -13.08 -38.37 25.23
N ARG A 357 -12.17 -38.70 24.30
CA ARG A 357 -11.82 -40.10 23.98
C ARG A 357 -11.05 -40.78 25.12
N GLU A 358 -10.16 -40.08 25.81
CA GLU A 358 -9.49 -40.60 27.01
C GLU A 358 -10.51 -40.99 28.10
N GLU A 359 -11.49 -40.12 28.37
CA GLU A 359 -12.58 -40.41 29.31
C GLU A 359 -13.45 -41.61 28.88
N GLU A 360 -13.73 -41.74 27.58
CA GLU A 360 -14.46 -42.89 27.02
C GLU A 360 -13.69 -44.20 27.23
N ILE A 361 -12.37 -44.19 27.00
CA ILE A 361 -11.49 -45.35 27.22
C ILE A 361 -11.48 -45.76 28.70
N ASP A 362 -11.40 -44.81 29.63
CA ASP A 362 -11.42 -45.09 31.07
C ASP A 362 -12.76 -45.68 31.53
N ASN A 363 -13.87 -45.18 30.98
CA ASN A 363 -15.20 -45.74 31.21
C ASN A 363 -15.31 -47.18 30.68
N LEU A 364 -14.84 -47.44 29.46
CA LEU A 364 -14.81 -48.78 28.88
C LEU A 364 -13.95 -49.74 29.71
N LYS A 365 -12.79 -49.30 30.17
CA LYS A 365 -11.91 -50.09 31.05
C LYS A 365 -12.59 -50.45 32.36
N THR A 366 -13.31 -49.50 32.97
CA THR A 366 -14.09 -49.73 34.19
C THR A 366 -15.22 -50.74 33.96
N ASN A 367 -15.95 -50.62 32.85
CA ASN A 367 -17.02 -51.55 32.49
C ASN A 367 -16.47 -52.96 32.23
N LEU A 368 -15.35 -53.08 31.50
CA LEU A 368 -14.69 -54.36 31.26
C LEU A 368 -14.30 -55.05 32.57
N GLN A 369 -13.76 -54.31 33.55
CA GLN A 369 -13.44 -54.85 34.87
C GLN A 369 -14.67 -55.39 35.61
N LYS A 370 -15.81 -54.67 35.54
CA LYS A 370 -17.08 -55.14 36.11
C LYS A 370 -17.55 -56.43 35.45
N THR A 371 -17.57 -56.50 34.12
CA THR A 371 -17.98 -57.70 33.38
C THR A 371 -17.07 -58.89 33.68
N VAL A 372 -15.75 -58.69 33.80
CA VAL A 372 -14.81 -59.74 34.20
C VAL A 372 -15.13 -60.26 35.61
N LEU A 373 -15.50 -59.38 36.54
CA LEU A 373 -15.90 -59.77 37.89
C LEU A 373 -17.22 -60.57 37.89
N GLU A 374 -18.20 -60.13 37.13
CA GLU A 374 -19.48 -60.84 36.95
C GLU A 374 -19.28 -62.24 36.35
N LEU A 375 -18.42 -62.37 35.33
CA LEU A 375 -18.06 -63.66 34.75
C LEU A 375 -17.38 -64.59 35.76
N ARG A 376 -16.50 -64.06 36.63
CA ARG A 376 -15.92 -64.85 37.74
C ARG A 376 -17.00 -65.33 38.70
N ASN A 377 -17.93 -64.45 39.10
CA ASN A 377 -19.02 -64.80 40.00
C ASN A 377 -19.96 -65.86 39.41
N LEU A 378 -20.30 -65.72 38.13
CA LEU A 378 -21.07 -66.71 37.37
C LEU A 378 -20.34 -68.06 37.33
N ARG A 379 -19.03 -68.06 37.06
CA ARG A 379 -18.21 -69.28 37.08
C ARG A 379 -18.23 -69.97 38.44
N ILE A 380 -18.14 -69.21 39.54
CA ILE A 380 -18.24 -69.75 40.90
C ILE A 380 -19.63 -70.36 41.15
N ARG A 381 -20.71 -69.66 40.75
CA ARG A 381 -22.09 -70.19 40.87
C ARG A 381 -22.30 -71.46 40.05
N LEU A 382 -21.79 -71.51 38.82
CA LEU A 382 -21.88 -72.69 37.96
C LEU A 382 -21.17 -73.90 38.59
N ASN A 383 -19.95 -73.70 39.11
CA ASN A 383 -19.21 -74.74 39.81
C ASN A 383 -19.96 -75.23 41.06
N ARG A 384 -20.59 -74.33 41.80
CA ARG A 384 -21.41 -74.69 42.96
C ARG A 384 -22.62 -75.55 42.56
N LEU A 385 -23.37 -75.14 41.54
CA LEU A 385 -24.52 -75.90 41.04
C LEU A 385 -24.11 -77.28 40.49
N LEU A 386 -22.99 -77.37 39.78
CA LEU A 386 -22.43 -78.66 39.35
C LEU A 386 -22.12 -79.56 40.54
N ASN A 387 -21.56 -79.01 41.61
CA ASN A 387 -21.24 -79.77 42.82
C ASN A 387 -22.52 -80.18 43.57
N GLU A 388 -23.49 -79.29 43.72
CA GLU A 388 -24.80 -79.59 44.32
C GLU A 388 -25.56 -80.67 43.53
N ASN A 389 -25.52 -80.62 42.19
CA ASN A 389 -26.13 -81.66 41.34
C ASN A 389 -25.40 -83.01 41.47
N ASN A 390 -24.08 -83.00 41.62
CA ASN A 390 -23.31 -84.22 41.90
C ASN A 390 -23.67 -84.80 43.28
N VAL A 391 -23.81 -83.96 44.30
CA VAL A 391 -24.28 -84.38 45.64
C VAL A 391 -25.69 -84.94 45.57
N LEU A 392 -26.61 -84.29 44.84
CA LEU A 392 -27.98 -84.78 44.67
C LEU A 392 -28.02 -86.14 43.95
N LYS A 393 -27.21 -86.32 42.89
CA LYS A 393 -27.06 -87.63 42.22
C LYS A 393 -26.56 -88.70 43.20
N ILE A 394 -25.56 -88.38 44.03
CA ILE A 394 -25.07 -89.30 45.06
C ILE A 394 -26.17 -89.60 46.09
N PHE A 395 -26.94 -88.60 46.53
CA PHE A 395 -28.01 -88.77 47.50
C PHE A 395 -29.17 -89.61 46.95
N ILE A 396 -29.52 -89.45 45.67
CA ILE A 396 -30.49 -90.31 44.97
C ILE A 396 -29.97 -91.74 44.90
N ILE A 397 -28.69 -91.95 44.55
CA ILE A 397 -28.08 -93.29 44.55
C ILE A 397 -28.14 -93.89 45.96
N VAL A 398 -27.80 -93.11 47.00
CA VAL A 398 -27.87 -93.54 48.40
C VAL A 398 -29.31 -93.85 48.81
N LEU A 399 -30.30 -93.06 48.43
CA LEU A 399 -31.72 -93.31 48.69
C LEU A 399 -32.25 -94.53 47.95
N VAL A 400 -31.82 -94.76 46.70
CA VAL A 400 -32.13 -95.97 45.94
C VAL A 400 -31.52 -97.19 46.62
N VAL A 401 -30.27 -97.09 47.09
CA VAL A 401 -29.59 -98.17 47.83
C VAL A 401 -30.27 -98.42 49.19
N ILE A 402 -30.61 -97.38 49.95
CA ILE A 402 -31.31 -97.51 51.24
C ILE A 402 -32.73 -98.05 51.03
N GLY A 403 -33.46 -97.57 50.02
CA GLY A 403 -34.79 -98.07 49.66
C GLY A 403 -34.75 -99.53 49.20
N PHE A 404 -33.71 -99.93 48.48
CA PHE A 404 -33.46 -101.32 48.11
C PHE A 404 -33.16 -102.20 49.35
N LEU A 405 -32.31 -101.73 50.26
CA LEU A 405 -31.98 -102.41 51.52
C LEU A 405 -33.18 -102.52 52.47
N LEU A 406 -33.99 -101.46 52.62
CA LEU A 406 -35.22 -101.47 53.41
C LEU A 406 -36.32 -102.33 52.74
N GLY A 407 -36.36 -102.39 51.42
CA GLY A 407 -37.24 -103.30 50.67
C GLY A 407 -36.88 -104.77 50.86
N LEU A 408 -35.58 -105.09 51.01
CA LEU A 408 -35.09 -106.41 51.42
C LEU A 408 -35.45 -106.73 52.87
N ALA A 409 -35.25 -105.78 53.80
CA ALA A 409 -35.51 -105.99 55.23
C ALA A 409 -37.02 -106.07 55.58
N SER A 410 -37.89 -105.35 54.86
CA SER A 410 -39.34 -105.38 55.04
C SER A 410 -40.05 -106.50 54.28
N GLY A 411 -39.31 -107.37 53.57
CA GLY A 411 -39.86 -108.53 52.84
C GLY A 411 -40.70 -108.17 51.60
N ARG A 412 -40.67 -106.91 51.15
CA ARG A 412 -41.43 -106.43 49.98
C ARG A 412 -40.70 -106.64 48.65
N ILE A 413 -39.37 -106.76 48.65
CA ILE A 413 -38.59 -107.14 47.46
C ILE A 413 -38.25 -108.62 47.56
N LYS A 414 -38.90 -109.45 46.74
CA LYS A 414 -38.55 -110.86 46.53
C LYS A 414 -37.79 -110.98 45.22
N PHE A 415 -36.54 -111.42 45.27
CA PHE A 415 -35.87 -111.93 44.09
C PHE A 415 -36.61 -113.20 43.64
N LYS A 416 -37.40 -113.07 42.57
CA LYS A 416 -37.78 -114.23 41.77
C LYS A 416 -36.49 -114.78 41.16
N LYS A 417 -36.20 -116.05 41.46
CA LYS A 417 -35.18 -116.82 40.75
C LYS A 417 -35.45 -116.82 39.25
#